data_AF-A0AAU8DVW1-F1
#
_entry.id   AF-A0AAU8DVW1-F1
#
_cell.length_a   1.000
_cell.length_b   1.000
_cell.length_c   1.000
_cell.angle_alpha   90.00
_cell.angle_beta   90.00
_cell.angle_gamma   90.00
#
_symmetry.space_group_name_H-M   'P 1'
#
loop_
_entity.id
_entity.type
_entity.pdbx_description
1 polymer ?
#
loop_
_entity_poly.entity_id
_entity_poly.type
_entity_poly.pdbx_seq_one_letter_code
_entity_poly.pdbx_strand_id
1 'polypeptide(L)' 'MSYECRLECSTTTAQKVRAAQLKAFDEAHEAFEKEEERLDHKIEQSRRPNAAWPTEADYKPWTDAKDALHEAGKALEE' A
#
# COMPACT_ATOMS: atom_id res chain seq x y z
N MET A 1 -35.91 14.06 21.38
CA MET A 1 -34.72 13.92 20.49
C MET A 1 -34.43 12.44 20.35
N SER A 2 -34.81 11.89 19.19
CA SER A 2 -34.93 10.46 18.92
C SER A 2 -33.59 9.76 18.85
N TYR A 3 -33.51 8.58 19.47
CA TYR A 3 -32.38 7.67 19.48
C TYR A 3 -31.96 7.19 18.07
N GLU A 4 -32.84 7.35 17.08
CA GLU A 4 -32.61 7.02 15.66
C GLU A 4 -31.48 7.85 15.03
N CYS A 5 -31.36 9.14 15.40
CA CYS A 5 -30.32 10.03 14.84
C CYS A 5 -28.89 9.65 15.31
N ARG A 6 -28.74 9.00 16.47
CA ARG A 6 -27.43 8.52 16.95
C ARG A 6 -26.95 7.27 16.24
N LEU A 7 -27.87 6.35 15.92
CA LEU A 7 -27.52 5.09 15.25
C LEU A 7 -27.09 5.31 13.80
N GLU A 8 -27.76 6.21 13.07
CA GLU A 8 -27.40 6.52 11.67
C GLU A 8 -26.08 7.28 11.54
N CYS A 9 -25.74 8.17 12.48
CA CYS A 9 -24.44 8.82 12.51
C CYS A 9 -23.30 7.81 12.76
N SER A 10 -23.53 6.80 13.60
CA SER A 10 -22.52 5.79 13.94
C SER A 10 -22.22 4.87 12.75
N THR A 11 -23.24 4.42 12.02
CA THR A 11 -23.08 3.53 10.86
C THR A 11 -22.48 4.27 9.66
N THR A 12 -22.88 5.52 9.42
CA THR A 12 -22.33 6.37 8.35
C THR A 12 -20.85 6.68 8.56
N THR A 13 -20.43 6.87 9.81
CA THR A 13 -19.02 7.16 10.14
C THR A 13 -18.15 5.92 9.96
N ALA A 14 -18.60 4.76 10.44
CA ALA A 14 -17.88 3.49 10.25
C ALA A 14 -17.73 3.11 8.77
N GLN A 15 -18.77 3.30 7.94
CA GLN A 15 -18.69 3.05 6.50
C GLN A 15 -17.68 3.98 5.79
N LYS A 16 -17.63 5.26 6.18
CA LYS A 16 -16.66 6.22 5.62
C LYS A 16 -15.22 5.88 6.00
N VAL A 17 -14.99 5.47 7.25
CA VAL A 17 -13.67 5.03 7.71
C VAL A 17 -13.22 3.80 6.93
N ARG A 18 -14.09 2.79 6.80
CA ARG A 18 -13.78 1.58 6.04
C ARG A 18 -13.50 1.85 4.56
N ALA A 19 -14.26 2.75 3.94
CA ALA A 19 -14.01 3.16 2.56
C ALA A 19 -12.67 3.91 2.39
N ALA A 20 -12.28 4.72 3.38
CA ALA A 20 -10.99 5.40 3.38
C ALA A 20 -9.82 4.42 3.58
N GLN A 21 -9.96 3.43 4.47
CA GLN A 21 -8.97 2.38 4.69
C GLN A 21 -8.79 1.50 3.44
N LEU A 22 -9.89 1.11 2.78
CA LEU A 22 -9.84 0.40 1.50
C LEU A 22 -9.10 1.19 0.44
N LYS A 23 -9.42 2.48 0.30
CA LYS A 23 -8.74 3.35 -0.66
C LYS A 23 -7.23 3.47 -0.36
N ALA A 24 -6.86 3.62 0.91
CA ALA A 24 -5.46 3.68 1.32
C ALA A 24 -4.73 2.35 1.05
N PHE A 25 -5.40 1.22 1.22
CA PHE A 25 -4.87 -0.10 0.88
C PHE A 25 -4.64 -0.25 -0.63
N ASP A 26 -5.62 0.14 -1.45
CA ASP A 26 -5.49 0.10 -2.92
C ASP A 26 -4.33 0.99 -3.40
N GLU A 27 -4.20 2.21 -2.85
CA GLU A 27 -3.09 3.13 -3.18
C GLU A 27 -1.73 2.56 -2.74
N ALA A 28 -1.65 1.93 -1.57
CA ALA A 28 -0.42 1.27 -1.11
C ALA A 28 -0.06 0.06 -1.98
N HIS A 29 -1.06 -0.68 -2.45
CA HIS A 29 -0.87 -1.83 -3.34
C HIS A 29 -0.34 -1.39 -4.71
N GLU A 30 -0.95 -0.36 -5.32
CA GLU A 30 -0.48 0.20 -6.59
C GLU A 30 0.97 0.74 -6.47
N ALA A 31 1.28 1.40 -5.35
CA ALA A 31 2.64 1.89 -5.10
C ALA A 31 3.65 0.73 -4.96
N PHE A 32 3.27 -0.36 -4.31
CA PHE A 32 4.09 -1.56 -4.18
C PHE A 32 4.34 -2.23 -5.53
N GLU A 33 3.30 -2.49 -6.32
CA GLU A 33 3.42 -3.10 -7.66
C GLU A 33 4.35 -2.30 -8.57
N LYS A 34 4.22 -0.97 -8.54
CA LYS A 34 5.08 -0.08 -9.35
C LYS A 34 6.55 -0.17 -8.96
N GLU A 35 6.84 -0.20 -7.65
CA GLU A 35 8.22 -0.31 -7.17
C GLU A 35 8.80 -1.71 -7.38
N GLU A 36 7.96 -2.75 -7.32
CA GLU A 36 8.32 -4.12 -7.70
C GLU A 36 8.68 -4.22 -9.18
N GLU A 37 7.83 -3.71 -10.09
CA GLU A 37 8.12 -3.68 -11.53
C GLU A 37 9.44 -2.94 -11.82
N ARG A 38 9.67 -1.81 -11.13
CA ARG A 38 10.92 -1.03 -11.29
C ARG A 38 12.15 -1.83 -10.86
N LEU A 39 12.05 -2.56 -9.75
CA LEU A 39 13.14 -3.38 -9.23
C LEU A 39 13.41 -4.58 -10.13
N ASP A 40 12.35 -5.26 -10.59
CA ASP A 40 12.44 -6.37 -11.54
C ASP A 40 13.07 -5.92 -12.86
N HIS A 41 12.69 -4.75 -13.37
CA HIS A 41 13.32 -4.18 -14.56
C HIS A 41 14.83 -3.95 -14.36
N LYS A 42 15.25 -3.43 -13.20
CA LYS A 42 16.68 -3.26 -12.88
C LYS A 42 17.40 -4.60 -12.76
N ILE A 43 16.78 -5.61 -12.15
CA ILE A 43 17.32 -6.97 -12.07
C ILE A 43 17.48 -7.55 -13.47
N GLU A 44 16.50 -7.38 -14.36
CA GLU A 44 16.59 -7.81 -15.75
C GLU A 44 17.74 -7.13 -16.49
N GLN A 45 17.88 -5.80 -16.35
CA GLN A 45 19.00 -5.06 -16.93
C GLN A 45 20.36 -5.55 -16.41
N SER A 46 20.42 -5.95 -15.14
CA SER A 46 21.63 -6.47 -14.47
C SER A 46 22.09 -7.82 -15.03
N ARG A 47 21.21 -8.55 -15.74
CA ARG A 47 21.58 -9.80 -16.41
C ARG A 47 22.47 -9.59 -17.64
N ARG A 48 22.63 -8.35 -18.11
CA ARG A 48 23.51 -8.02 -19.24
C ARG A 48 24.98 -8.06 -18.80
N PRO A 49 25.92 -8.40 -19.70
CA PRO A 49 27.35 -8.38 -19.38
C PRO A 49 27.79 -6.99 -18.91
N ASN A 50 28.54 -6.92 -17.81
CA ASN A 50 29.04 -5.69 -17.17
C ASN A 50 27.97 -4.74 -16.63
N ALA A 51 26.71 -5.16 -16.50
CA ALA A 51 25.70 -4.37 -15.83
C ALA A 51 25.88 -4.43 -14.30
N ALA A 52 25.62 -3.31 -13.63
CA ALA A 52 25.66 -3.25 -12.18
C ALA A 52 24.39 -3.87 -11.60
N TRP A 53 24.55 -4.70 -10.57
CA TRP A 53 23.42 -5.21 -9.79
C TRP A 53 22.73 -4.09 -9.01
N PRO A 54 21.43 -4.21 -8.70
CA PRO A 54 20.74 -3.27 -7.84
C PRO A 54 21.41 -3.23 -6.46
N THR A 55 21.46 -2.05 -5.88
CA THR A 55 22.04 -1.76 -4.57
C THR A 55 20.95 -1.61 -3.52
N GLU A 56 21.32 -1.55 -2.25
CA GLU A 56 20.39 -1.31 -1.15
C GLU A 56 19.48 -0.08 -1.37
N ALA A 57 20.01 0.97 -2.02
CA ALA A 57 19.23 2.15 -2.38
C ALA A 57 18.09 1.85 -3.38
N ASP A 58 18.24 0.84 -4.22
CA ASP A 58 17.23 0.40 -5.18
C ASP A 58 16.13 -0.44 -4.50
N TYR A 59 16.50 -1.22 -3.47
CA TYR A 59 15.57 -2.02 -2.67
C TYR A 59 14.82 -1.22 -1.61
N LYS A 60 15.36 -0.08 -1.17
CA LYS A 60 14.75 0.73 -0.11
C LYS A 60 13.32 1.18 -0.46
N PRO A 61 13.04 1.76 -1.64
CA PRO A 61 11.68 2.15 -2.00
C PRO A 61 10.70 0.99 -2.10
N TRP A 62 11.15 -0.18 -2.59
CA TRP A 62 10.34 -1.40 -2.60
C TRP A 62 10.02 -1.88 -1.18
N THR A 63 11.00 -1.82 -0.27
CA THR A 63 10.82 -2.20 1.13
C THR A 63 9.87 -1.23 1.84
N ASP A 64 10.04 0.08 1.64
CA ASP A 64 9.16 1.11 2.20
C ASP A 64 7.71 0.93 1.71
N ALA A 65 7.51 0.62 0.42
CA ALA A 65 6.18 0.37 -0.15
C ALA A 65 5.55 -0.93 0.39
N LYS A 66 6.35 -2.00 0.54
CA LYS A 66 5.92 -3.26 1.14
C LYS A 66 5.47 -3.07 2.59
N ASP A 67 6.23 -2.32 3.37
CA ASP A 67 5.90 -2.03 4.76
C ASP A 67 4.63 -1.16 4.85
N ALA A 68 4.46 -0.18 3.97
CA ALA A 68 3.24 0.63 3.88
C ALA A 68 2.00 -0.22 3.54
N LEU A 69 2.12 -1.15 2.59
CA LEU A 69 1.04 -2.08 2.25
C LEU A 69 0.69 -3.00 3.43
N HIS A 70 1.71 -3.49 4.14
CA HIS A 70 1.52 -4.34 5.32
C HIS A 70 0.76 -3.61 6.44
N GLU A 71 1.13 -2.37 6.75
CA GLU A 71 0.43 -1.57 7.75
C GLU A 71 -0.99 -1.18 7.29
N ALA A 72 -1.19 -0.88 6.00
CA ALA A 72 -2.52 -0.64 5.44
C ALA A 72 -3.42 -1.89 5.55
N GLY A 73 -2.85 -3.08 5.37
CA GLY A 73 -3.55 -4.35 5.54
C GLY A 73 -4.00 -4.59 6.98
N LYS A 74 -3.13 -4.33 7.96
CA LYS A 74 -3.50 -4.40 9.39
C LYS A 74 -4.63 -3.44 9.74
N ALA A 75 -4.55 -2.21 9.24
CA ALA A 75 -5.58 -1.20 9.46
C ALA A 75 -6.95 -1.56 8.84
N LEU A 76 -7.00 -2.55 7.93
CA LEU A 76 -8.23 -3.07 7.34
C LEU A 76 -8.85 -4.21 8.17
N GLU A 77 -8.03 -4.92 8.94
CA GLU A 77 -8.44 -6.05 9.79
C GLU A 77 -8.90 -5.61 11.20
N GLU A 78 -8.48 -4.44 11.67
CA GLU A 78 -8.93 -3.79 12.93
C GLU A 78 -10.28 -3.04 12.81
#